data_AF-A0A8H5B9U7-F1
#
_entry.id   AF-A0A8H5B9U7-F1
#
_cell.length_a   1.000
_cell.length_b   1.000
_cell.length_c   1.000
_cell.angle_alpha   90.00
_cell.angle_beta   90.00
_cell.angle_gamma   90.00
#
_symmetry.space_group_name_H-M   'P 1'
#
loop_
_entity.id
_entity.type
_entity.pdbx_description
1 polymer ?
#
loop_
_entity_poly.entity_id
_entity_poly.type
_entity_poly.pdbx_seq_one_letter_code
_entity_poly.pdbx_strand_id
1 'polypeptide(L)'
;MTSPRINSVSIMHYTRPYIELARLEKPTGSLLIFWPFEAWGLTMAAFRTHLPLKYYIPNLLRYLAAAIIIRSCGCTVNDIVDRNIDGNVSRTKKRPLPSGRISVRSALLFLVVQYLVGIVFFVAFLEGLALRTALWQLIPM
;
A
#
# COMPACT_ATOMS: atom_id res chain seq x y z
N MET A 1 4.21 -1.96 42.69
CA MET A 1 4.72 -2.36 41.36
C MET A 1 3.52 -2.63 40.44
N THR A 2 2.95 -1.59 39.85
CA THR A 2 1.78 -1.69 38.97
C THR A 2 2.24 -1.78 37.51
N SER A 3 2.11 -2.96 36.92
CA SER A 3 2.28 -3.18 35.48
C SER A 3 1.37 -2.22 34.70
N PRO A 4 1.88 -1.47 33.70
CA PRO A 4 1.04 -0.64 32.86
C PRO A 4 0.21 -1.58 31.98
N ARG A 5 -1.06 -1.79 32.35
CA ARG A 5 -2.07 -2.32 31.41
C ARG A 5 -2.19 -1.30 30.28
N ILE A 6 -1.41 -1.50 29.22
CA ILE A 6 -1.60 -0.83 27.95
C ILE A 6 -2.97 -1.32 27.45
N ASN A 7 -4.01 -0.54 27.73
CA ASN A 7 -5.37 -0.85 27.31
C ASN A 7 -5.36 -0.96 25.79
N SER A 8 -5.63 -2.15 25.25
CA SER A 8 -5.73 -2.45 23.81
C SER A 8 -6.63 -1.46 23.05
N VAL A 9 -7.60 -0.88 23.74
CA VAL A 9 -8.52 0.17 23.27
C VAL A 9 -7.80 1.48 22.91
N SER A 10 -6.76 1.86 23.66
CA SER A 10 -6.00 3.09 23.42
C SER A 10 -5.13 2.99 22.17
N ILE A 11 -4.44 1.86 21.97
CA ILE A 11 -3.61 1.59 20.79
C ILE A 11 -4.47 1.64 19.53
N MET A 12 -5.67 1.05 19.57
CA MET A 12 -6.59 1.01 18.44
C MET A 12 -7.06 2.40 18.01
N HIS A 13 -7.13 3.37 18.93
CA HIS A 13 -7.49 4.75 18.61
C HIS A 13 -6.37 5.50 17.87
N TYR A 14 -5.10 5.20 18.19
CA TYR A 14 -3.94 5.81 17.53
C TYR A 14 -3.59 5.14 16.20
N THR A 15 -3.85 3.85 16.03
CA THR A 15 -3.51 3.11 14.81
C THR A 15 -4.58 3.23 13.72
N ARG A 16 -5.86 3.36 14.09
CA ARG A 16 -6.98 3.43 13.14
C ARG A 16 -6.84 4.55 12.08
N PRO A 17 -6.38 5.77 12.40
CA PRO A 17 -6.14 6.80 11.40
C PRO A 17 -5.08 6.39 10.36
N TYR A 18 -4.03 5.65 10.77
CA TYR A 18 -2.99 5.17 9.85
C TYR A 18 -3.48 4.00 8.98
N ILE A 19 -4.36 3.14 9.51
CA ILE A 19 -5.01 2.06 8.76
C ILE A 19 -5.99 2.64 7.73
N GLU A 20 -6.75 3.67 8.10
CA GLU A 20 -7.60 4.45 7.19
C GLU A 20 -6.76 5.12 6.09
N LEU A 21 -5.62 5.72 6.45
CA LEU A 21 -4.69 6.39 5.52
C LEU A 21 -4.09 5.40 4.51
N ALA A 22 -3.64 4.24 4.97
CA ALA A 22 -3.17 3.15 4.12
C ALA A 22 -4.30 2.44 3.35
N ARG A 23 -5.56 2.82 3.59
CA ARG A 23 -6.80 2.20 3.08
C ARG A 23 -6.87 0.69 3.26
N LEU A 24 -6.23 0.17 4.32
CA LEU A 24 -6.24 -1.25 4.66
C LEU A 24 -7.63 -1.73 5.12
N GLU A 25 -8.50 -0.82 5.56
CA GLU A 25 -9.90 -1.14 5.89
C GLU A 25 -10.74 -1.58 4.67
N LYS A 26 -10.34 -1.21 3.44
CA LYS A 26 -11.09 -1.50 2.22
C LYS A 26 -10.20 -2.18 1.17
N PRO A 27 -10.06 -3.52 1.22
CA PRO A 27 -9.23 -4.26 0.28
C PRO A 27 -9.76 -4.22 -1.16
N THR A 28 -10.98 -3.74 -1.39
CA THR A 28 -11.59 -3.60 -2.72
C THR A 28 -10.68 -2.87 -3.70
N GLY A 29 -9.98 -1.82 -3.24
CA GLY A 29 -9.05 -1.07 -4.10
C GLY A 29 -7.79 -1.86 -4.48
N SER A 30 -7.27 -2.67 -3.55
CA SER A 30 -6.10 -3.52 -3.82
C SER A 30 -6.47 -4.72 -4.68
N LEU A 31 -7.66 -5.31 -4.47
CA LEU A 31 -8.20 -6.38 -5.31
C LEU A 31 -8.46 -5.92 -6.75
N LEU A 32 -8.88 -4.66 -6.93
CA LEU A 32 -9.12 -4.08 -8.25
C LEU A 32 -7.83 -3.84 -9.03
N ILE A 33 -6.69 -3.68 -8.36
CA ILE A 33 -5.38 -3.65 -9.02
C ILE A 33 -4.90 -5.08 -9.27
N PHE A 34 -4.99 -5.93 -8.24
CA PHE A 34 -4.49 -7.29 -8.26
C PHE A 34 -5.11 -8.12 -9.38
N TRP A 35 -6.43 -8.09 -9.55
CA TRP A 35 -7.12 -8.99 -10.48
C TRP A 35 -6.78 -8.72 -11.96
N PRO A 36 -7.00 -7.51 -12.50
CA PRO A 36 -6.79 -7.27 -13.94
C PRO A 36 -5.32 -7.09 -14.32
N PHE A 37 -4.47 -6.54 -13.44
CA PHE A 37 -3.09 -6.22 -13.82
C PHE A 37 -2.13 -7.33 -13.41
N GLU A 38 -2.20 -7.78 -12.16
CA GLU A 38 -1.19 -8.70 -11.62
C GLU A 38 -1.55 -10.17 -11.85
N ALA A 39 -2.78 -10.59 -11.56
CA ALA A 39 -3.20 -11.97 -11.72
C ALA A 39 -3.24 -12.38 -13.20
N TRP A 40 -3.78 -11.53 -14.08
CA TRP A 40 -3.77 -11.80 -15.52
C TRP A 40 -2.38 -11.72 -16.11
N GLY A 41 -1.58 -10.70 -15.74
CA GLY A 41 -0.18 -10.58 -16.18
C GLY A 41 0.65 -11.81 -15.79
N LEU A 42 0.52 -12.28 -14.54
CA LEU A 42 1.18 -13.48 -14.07
C LEU A 42 0.68 -14.73 -14.79
N THR A 43 -0.63 -14.86 -15.01
CA THR A 43 -1.21 -16.02 -15.71
C THR A 43 -0.70 -16.10 -17.15
N MET A 44 -0.66 -14.97 -17.86
CA MET A 44 -0.12 -14.91 -19.23
C MET A 44 1.37 -15.23 -19.28
N ALA A 45 2.16 -14.68 -18.33
CA ALA A 45 3.58 -15.00 -18.23
C ALA A 45 3.79 -16.49 -17.93
N ALA A 46 3.06 -17.05 -16.97
CA ALA A 46 3.12 -18.46 -16.60
C ALA A 46 2.73 -19.38 -17.76
N PHE A 47 1.72 -19.00 -18.55
CA PHE A 47 1.33 -19.72 -19.76
C PHE A 47 2.46 -19.72 -20.80
N ARG A 48 3.14 -18.57 -21.00
CA ARG A 48 4.23 -18.45 -21.97
C ARG A 48 5.51 -19.18 -21.55
N THR A 49 5.83 -19.17 -20.26
CA THR A 49 7.05 -19.80 -19.73
C THR A 49 6.84 -21.23 -19.27
N HIS A 50 5.65 -21.80 -19.44
CA HIS A 50 5.25 -23.11 -18.93
C HIS A 50 5.58 -23.30 -17.44
N LEU A 51 5.27 -22.29 -16.62
CA LEU A 51 5.64 -22.29 -15.21
C LEU A 51 4.89 -23.40 -14.46
N PRO A 52 5.58 -24.25 -13.66
CA PRO A 52 4.91 -25.27 -12.87
C PRO A 52 3.97 -24.63 -11.84
N LEU A 53 2.80 -25.24 -11.61
CA LEU A 53 1.81 -24.75 -10.64
C LEU A 53 2.37 -24.55 -9.23
N LYS A 54 3.37 -25.34 -8.85
CA LYS A 54 4.10 -25.23 -7.58
C LYS A 54 4.72 -23.83 -7.36
N TYR A 55 5.17 -23.16 -8.42
CA TYR A 55 5.75 -21.82 -8.36
C TYR A 55 4.74 -20.71 -8.66
N TYR A 56 3.65 -21.05 -9.36
CA TYR A 56 2.58 -20.11 -9.68
C TYR A 56 1.86 -19.58 -8.43
N ILE A 57 1.40 -20.47 -7.54
CA ILE A 57 0.63 -20.08 -6.35
C ILE A 57 1.44 -19.18 -5.39
N PRO A 58 2.70 -19.50 -5.03
CA PRO A 58 3.51 -18.62 -4.20
C PRO A 58 3.77 -17.26 -4.85
N ASN A 59 4.00 -17.22 -6.16
CA ASN A 59 4.20 -15.96 -6.87
C ASN A 59 2.93 -15.11 -6.84
N LEU A 60 1.76 -15.70 -7.08
CA LEU A 60 0.48 -14.99 -7.02
C LEU A 60 0.25 -14.32 -5.66
N LEU A 61 0.62 -14.98 -4.56
CA LEU A 61 0.54 -14.41 -3.21
C LEU A 61 1.53 -13.25 -2.99
N ARG A 62 2.76 -13.36 -3.53
CA ARG A 62 3.75 -12.26 -3.48
C ARG A 62 3.25 -11.03 -4.22
N TYR A 63 2.67 -11.23 -5.41
CA TYR A 63 2.07 -10.16 -6.21
C TYR A 63 0.84 -9.54 -5.51
N LEU A 64 -0.01 -10.35 -4.86
CA LEU A 64 -1.11 -9.83 -4.03
C LEU A 64 -0.58 -8.91 -2.90
N ALA A 65 0.48 -9.33 -2.21
CA ALA A 65 1.10 -8.51 -1.17
C ALA A 65 1.70 -7.22 -1.75
N ALA A 66 2.36 -7.30 -2.91
CA ALA A 66 2.90 -6.14 -3.62
C ALA A 66 1.78 -5.13 -3.97
N ALA A 67 0.67 -5.59 -4.53
CA ALA A 67 -0.48 -4.77 -4.89
C ALA A 67 -1.06 -4.00 -3.69
N ILE A 68 -1.13 -4.65 -2.51
CA ILE A 68 -1.58 -4.00 -1.27
C ILE A 68 -0.61 -2.88 -0.88
N ILE A 69 0.70 -3.14 -0.90
CA ILE A 69 1.73 -2.16 -0.51
C ILE A 69 1.71 -0.94 -1.46
N ILE A 70 1.73 -1.17 -2.78
CA ILE A 70 1.69 -0.09 -3.78
C ILE A 70 0.42 0.74 -3.60
N ARG A 71 -0.73 0.09 -3.44
CA ARG A 71 -2.01 0.79 -3.24
C ARG A 71 -1.97 1.64 -1.99
N SER A 72 -1.51 1.11 -0.86
CA SER A 72 -1.40 1.84 0.40
C SER A 72 -0.49 3.06 0.31
N CYS A 73 0.65 2.92 -0.38
CA CYS A 73 1.57 4.03 -0.65
C CYS A 73 0.89 5.11 -1.50
N GLY A 74 0.28 4.73 -2.63
CA GLY A 74 -0.42 5.66 -3.51
C GLY A 74 -1.62 6.35 -2.84
N CYS A 75 -2.35 5.66 -1.94
CA CYS A 75 -3.39 6.30 -1.13
C CYS A 75 -2.83 7.38 -0.23
N THR A 76 -1.69 7.10 0.42
CA THR A 76 -1.05 8.01 1.37
C THR A 76 -0.52 9.25 0.65
N VAL A 77 0.11 9.10 -0.52
CA VAL A 77 0.52 10.23 -1.37
C VAL A 77 -0.68 11.07 -1.78
N ASN A 78 -1.75 10.43 -2.30
CA ASN A 78 -2.94 11.15 -2.73
C ASN A 78 -3.56 11.94 -1.58
N ASP A 79 -3.69 11.36 -0.39
CA ASP A 79 -4.29 12.06 0.74
C ASP A 79 -3.39 13.23 1.23
N ILE A 80 -2.06 13.17 1.04
CA ILE A 80 -1.13 14.28 1.34
C ILE A 80 -1.30 15.43 0.33
N VAL A 81 -1.37 15.12 -0.97
CA VAL A 81 -1.52 16.09 -2.05
C VAL A 81 -2.92 16.72 -2.04
N ASP A 82 -3.95 15.89 -1.88
CA ASP A 82 -5.36 16.30 -1.93
C ASP A 82 -5.82 16.99 -0.64
N ARG A 83 -4.95 17.15 0.39
CA ARG A 83 -5.33 17.66 1.72
C ARG A 83 -6.14 18.97 1.67
N ASN A 84 -5.73 19.90 0.80
CA ASN A 84 -6.33 21.23 0.72
C ASN A 84 -7.67 21.18 0.00
N ILE A 85 -7.81 20.28 -0.97
CA ILE A 85 -9.04 20.08 -1.74
C ILE A 85 -10.05 19.28 -0.89
N ASP A 86 -9.58 18.24 -0.19
CA ASP A 86 -10.40 17.39 0.66
C ASP A 86 -11.01 18.13 1.86
N GLY A 87 -10.36 19.19 2.36
CA GLY A 87 -10.92 20.04 3.42
C GLY A 87 -12.18 20.80 2.99
N ASN A 88 -12.32 21.06 1.69
CA ASN A 88 -13.43 21.83 1.11
C ASN A 88 -14.61 20.95 0.66
N VAL A 89 -14.44 19.62 0.63
CA VAL A 89 -15.46 18.69 0.14
C VAL A 89 -16.11 17.94 1.30
N SER A 90 -17.43 18.06 1.45
CA SER A 90 -18.22 17.45 2.54
C SER A 90 -17.99 15.94 2.70
N ARG A 91 -17.75 15.22 1.60
CA ARG A 91 -17.48 13.77 1.58
C ARG A 91 -16.09 13.39 2.10
N THR A 92 -15.06 14.21 1.85
CA THR A 92 -13.65 13.86 2.17
C THR A 92 -13.08 14.65 3.36
N LYS A 93 -13.84 15.63 3.87
CA LYS A 93 -13.53 16.39 5.09
C LYS A 93 -13.31 15.53 6.35
N LYS A 94 -13.88 14.32 6.39
CA LYS A 94 -13.68 13.36 7.50
C LYS A 94 -12.40 12.53 7.39
N ARG A 95 -11.66 12.60 6.28
CA ARG A 95 -10.39 11.86 6.12
C ARG A 95 -9.36 12.30 7.17
N PRO A 96 -8.47 11.40 7.61
CA PRO A 96 -7.60 11.64 8.78
C PRO A 96 -6.64 12.84 8.64
N LEU A 97 -6.20 13.17 7.42
CA LEU A 97 -5.36 14.33 7.12
C LEU A 97 -6.12 15.67 7.15
N PRO A 98 -7.18 15.89 6.35
CA PRO A 98 -7.95 17.15 6.38
C PRO A 98 -8.74 17.35 7.68
N SER A 99 -9.08 16.28 8.41
CA SER A 99 -9.72 16.39 9.72
C SER A 99 -8.74 16.68 10.87
N GLY A 100 -7.44 16.79 10.60
CA GLY A 100 -6.40 17.04 11.61
C GLY A 100 -6.14 15.89 12.58
N ARG A 101 -6.65 14.68 12.31
CA ARG A 101 -6.41 13.49 13.16
C ARG A 101 -4.96 13.00 13.04
N ILE A 102 -4.29 13.29 11.93
CA ILE A 102 -2.87 13.01 11.69
C ILE A 102 -2.17 14.30 11.25
N SER A 103 -1.00 14.58 11.81
CA SER A 103 -0.17 15.70 11.34
C SER A 103 0.44 15.39 9.97
N VAL A 104 0.61 16.41 9.12
CA VAL A 104 1.23 16.24 7.79
C VAL A 104 2.65 15.68 7.91
N ARG A 105 3.40 16.06 8.96
CA ARG A 105 4.74 15.51 9.22
C ARG A 105 4.68 14.02 9.55
N SER A 106 3.70 13.59 10.35
CA SER A 106 3.49 12.17 10.69
C SER A 106 3.07 11.35 9.47
N ALA A 107 2.20 11.91 8.60
CA ALA A 107 1.82 11.26 7.36
C ALA A 107 3.00 11.12 6.39
N LEU A 108 3.88 12.13 6.32
CA LEU A 108 5.10 12.08 5.51
C LEU A 108 6.11 11.04 6.04
N LEU A 109 6.31 10.96 7.36
CA LEU A 109 7.12 9.92 7.98
C LEU A 109 6.53 8.52 7.70
N PHE A 110 5.21 8.37 7.80
CA PHE A 110 4.53 7.12 7.49
C PHE A 110 4.70 6.73 6.02
N LEU A 111 4.62 7.71 5.11
CA LEU A 111 4.90 7.50 3.68
C LEU A 111 6.33 7.00 3.45
N VAL A 112 7.33 7.61 4.09
CA VAL A 112 8.73 7.16 4.00
C VAL A 112 8.88 5.72 4.49
N VAL A 113 8.24 5.37 5.61
CA VAL A 113 8.24 3.99 6.13
C VAL A 113 7.58 3.03 5.15
N GLN A 114 6.44 3.41 4.55
CA GLN A 114 5.78 2.59 3.51
C GLN A 114 6.67 2.38 2.29
N TYR A 115 7.37 3.42 1.83
CA TYR A 115 8.34 3.30 0.73
C TYR A 115 9.48 2.36 1.09
N LEU A 116 10.04 2.47 2.30
CA LEU A 116 11.11 1.58 2.75
C LEU A 116 10.65 0.12 2.82
N VAL A 117 9.46 -0.13 3.38
CA VAL A 117 8.87 -1.47 3.44
C VAL A 117 8.63 -2.01 2.02
N GLY A 118 8.13 -1.16 1.12
CA GLY A 118 7.98 -1.49 -0.29
C GLY A 118 9.31 -1.88 -0.91
N ILE A 119 10.32 -1.02 -0.85
CA ILE A 119 11.65 -1.27 -1.42
C ILE A 119 12.24 -2.58 -0.89
N VAL A 120 12.20 -2.82 0.43
CA VAL A 120 12.69 -4.06 1.03
C VAL A 120 11.92 -5.26 0.49
N PHE A 121 10.59 -5.17 0.38
CA PHE A 121 9.76 -6.24 -0.18
C PHE A 121 10.11 -6.51 -1.65
N PHE A 122 10.22 -5.47 -2.48
CA PHE A 122 10.57 -5.59 -3.89
C PHE A 122 11.97 -6.19 -4.08
N VAL A 123 12.97 -5.77 -3.30
CA VAL A 123 14.33 -6.31 -3.38
C VAL A 123 14.40 -7.77 -2.89
N ALA A 124 13.64 -8.12 -1.84
CA ALA A 124 13.70 -9.45 -1.25
C ALA A 124 12.90 -10.51 -2.03
N PHE A 125 11.78 -10.13 -2.64
CA PHE A 125 10.82 -11.09 -3.20
C PHE A 125 10.62 -10.99 -4.71
N LEU A 126 11.00 -9.89 -5.36
CA LEU A 126 10.84 -9.70 -6.80
C LEU A 126 12.19 -9.72 -7.50
N GLU A 127 12.21 -10.34 -8.69
CA GLU A 127 13.44 -10.48 -9.47
C GLU A 127 14.00 -9.11 -9.89
N GLY A 128 15.32 -9.03 -10.07
CA GLY A 128 16.00 -7.78 -10.46
C GLY A 128 15.48 -7.18 -11.78
N LEU A 129 14.81 -7.96 -12.64
CA LEU A 129 14.14 -7.47 -13.84
C LEU A 129 12.95 -6.56 -13.50
N ALA A 130 12.14 -6.93 -12.49
CA ALA A 130 10.98 -6.13 -12.05
C ALA A 130 11.41 -4.79 -11.42
N LEU A 131 12.54 -4.78 -10.70
CA LEU A 131 13.12 -3.54 -10.19
C LEU A 131 13.57 -2.64 -11.36
N ARG A 132 14.21 -3.22 -12.38
CA ARG A 132 14.68 -2.48 -13.57
C ARG A 132 13.52 -1.90 -14.37
N THR A 133 12.43 -2.65 -14.57
CA THR A 133 11.24 -2.15 -15.28
C THR A 133 10.53 -1.06 -14.48
N ALA A 134 10.44 -1.19 -13.15
CA ALA A 134 9.89 -0.13 -12.29
C ALA A 134 10.73 1.15 -12.33
N LEU A 135 12.07 1.04 -12.33
CA LEU A 135 12.96 2.18 -12.52
C LEU A 135 12.79 2.84 -13.90
N TRP A 136 12.58 2.05 -14.94
CA TRP A 136 12.28 2.54 -16.28
C TRP A 136 10.97 3.32 -16.36
N GLN A 137 9.94 2.91 -15.62
CA GLN A 137 8.64 3.59 -15.58
C GLN A 137 8.65 4.93 -14.84
N LEU A 138 9.69 5.21 -14.05
CA LEU A 138 9.88 6.53 -13.40
C LEU A 138 10.38 7.60 -14.37
N ILE A 139 10.86 7.21 -15.55
CA ILE A 139 11.21 8.13 -16.62
C ILE A 139 9.88 8.50 -17.32
N PRO A 140 9.44 9.77 -17.28
CA PRO A 140 8.25 10.18 -18.00
C PRO A 140 8.53 10.04 -19.50
N MET A 141 7.91 9.04 -20.13
CA MET A 141 7.78 8.94 -21.59
C MET A 141 6.71 9.91 -22.08
#